data_AF-A0A7S2BP81-F1
#
_entry.id   AF-A0A7S2BP81-F1
#
_cell.length_a   1.000
_cell.length_b   1.000
_cell.length_c   1.000
_cell.angle_alpha   90.00
_cell.angle_beta   90.00
_cell.angle_gamma   90.00
#
_symmetry.space_group_name_H-M   'P 1'
#
loop_
_entity.id
_entity.type
_entity.pdbx_description
1 polymer ?
#
loop_
_entity_poly.entity_id
_entity_poly.type
_entity_poly.pdbx_seq_one_letter_code
_entity_poly.pdbx_strand_id
1 'polypeptide(L)'
;GRTGGAPSVAAARVNALEDGVAQLADAADPCSNYPFVDLEEVLHSNLGKQGPNTGDQEGIVYKATDYMPGQPSQKLLIVVNASAAYKAGHPKYNGIHGKYGLITLKAGNEAEFTFRILDPKTGALKRLAKQEFTFFDLDQLGEGKSGTNREYLEVANADQTWLTKNTEIEVTALADGKIKFMSSQPGNGKDNPKDPLALTVQQKNRAVTIEFRDFEELKVTLGCTPGRHARYFMFVMRPSLLCAKTVGQVSADEDKPVVVDATQAPTPAPAAQQDCWWLVPIIKYCLKKFW
;
A
#
# COMPACT_ATOMS: atom_id res chain seq x y z
N GLY A 1 61.83 -22.90 -22.83
CA GLY A 1 61.10 -21.84 -23.54
C GLY A 1 59.67 -21.83 -23.09
N ARG A 2 59.27 -20.81 -22.31
CA ARG A 2 57.87 -20.43 -22.09
C ARG A 2 57.85 -18.91 -22.18
N THR A 3 57.14 -18.39 -23.16
CA THR A 3 56.72 -16.97 -23.17
C THR A 3 55.23 -16.98 -23.42
N GLY A 4 54.47 -16.77 -22.35
CA GLY A 4 53.06 -16.43 -22.42
C GLY A 4 52.93 -15.02 -22.97
N GLY A 5 52.24 -14.88 -24.10
CA GLY A 5 51.88 -13.58 -24.66
C GLY A 5 50.70 -13.01 -23.87
N ALA A 6 50.87 -11.79 -23.36
CA ALA A 6 49.78 -11.03 -22.77
C ALA A 6 48.66 -10.78 -23.81
N PRO A 7 47.38 -10.84 -23.42
CA PRO A 7 46.29 -10.59 -24.35
C PRO A 7 46.33 -9.16 -24.89
N SER A 8 45.92 -8.99 -26.15
CA SER A 8 45.93 -7.69 -26.82
C SER A 8 44.96 -6.72 -26.16
N VAL A 9 45.30 -5.43 -26.19
CA VAL A 9 44.50 -4.31 -25.64
C VAL A 9 43.07 -4.30 -26.21
N ALA A 10 42.86 -4.86 -27.41
CA ALA A 10 41.55 -5.02 -28.02
C ALA A 10 40.69 -6.06 -27.28
N ALA A 11 41.23 -7.24 -26.97
CA ALA A 11 40.50 -8.30 -26.24
C ALA A 11 40.14 -7.87 -24.81
N ALA A 12 41.02 -7.12 -24.13
CA ALA A 12 40.72 -6.54 -22.82
C ALA A 12 39.59 -5.47 -22.88
N ARG A 13 39.47 -4.75 -24.02
CA ARG A 13 38.38 -3.78 -24.23
C ARG A 13 37.04 -4.43 -24.57
N VAL A 14 37.02 -5.57 -25.27
CA VAL A 14 35.78 -6.33 -25.50
C VAL A 14 35.28 -6.93 -24.19
N ASN A 15 36.16 -7.51 -23.37
CA ASN A 15 35.78 -8.01 -22.04
C ASN A 15 35.31 -6.89 -21.10
N ALA A 16 35.93 -5.71 -21.11
CA ALA A 16 35.46 -4.57 -20.32
C ALA A 16 34.13 -3.97 -20.84
N LEU A 17 33.79 -4.18 -22.11
CA LEU A 17 32.48 -3.83 -22.68
C LEU A 17 31.42 -4.89 -22.34
N GLU A 18 31.76 -6.19 -22.32
CA GLU A 18 30.85 -7.26 -21.87
C GLU A 18 30.64 -7.23 -20.35
N ASP A 19 31.69 -7.00 -19.56
CA ASP A 19 31.62 -6.76 -18.11
C ASP A 19 30.93 -5.43 -17.79
N GLY A 20 31.10 -4.42 -18.65
CA GLY A 20 30.39 -3.14 -18.57
C GLY A 20 28.90 -3.25 -18.93
N VAL A 21 28.52 -4.16 -19.83
CA VAL A 21 27.12 -4.49 -20.14
C VAL A 21 26.51 -5.36 -19.04
N ALA A 22 27.30 -6.21 -18.37
CA ALA A 22 26.88 -6.93 -17.17
C ALA A 22 26.72 -6.01 -15.93
N GLN A 23 27.48 -4.92 -15.84
CA GLN A 23 27.29 -3.88 -14.82
C GLN A 23 26.23 -2.83 -15.17
N LEU A 24 25.67 -2.87 -16.38
CA LEU A 24 24.46 -2.12 -16.77
C LEU A 24 23.17 -2.92 -16.55
N ALA A 25 23.25 -4.12 -15.98
CA ALA A 25 22.10 -4.83 -15.38
C ALA A 25 21.73 -4.23 -14.00
N ASP A 26 21.61 -2.91 -13.95
CA ASP A 26 21.10 -2.14 -12.83
C ASP A 26 19.61 -1.85 -13.14
N ALA A 27 18.63 -2.60 -12.65
CA ALA A 27 18.65 -3.66 -11.65
C ALA A 27 17.61 -4.72 -12.03
N ALA A 28 17.96 -6.00 -11.91
CA ALA A 28 16.95 -7.05 -11.86
C ALA A 28 15.90 -6.66 -10.80
N ASP A 29 14.62 -6.74 -11.17
CA ASP A 29 13.50 -6.48 -10.28
C ASP A 29 13.73 -7.28 -8.98
N PRO A 30 13.89 -6.62 -7.82
CA PRO A 30 14.24 -7.30 -6.58
C PRO A 30 13.11 -8.21 -6.07
N CYS A 31 11.92 -8.09 -6.65
CA CYS A 31 10.77 -8.96 -6.41
C CYS A 31 10.52 -9.97 -7.53
N SER A 32 11.44 -10.15 -8.48
CA SER A 32 11.28 -11.09 -9.60
C SER A 32 10.98 -12.54 -9.20
N ASN A 33 11.33 -12.93 -7.97
CA ASN A 33 11.05 -14.26 -7.41
C ASN A 33 9.70 -14.36 -6.68
N TYR A 34 8.91 -13.29 -6.66
CA TYR A 34 7.59 -13.25 -6.02
C TYR A 34 6.49 -13.14 -7.09
N PRO A 35 5.33 -13.78 -6.88
CA PRO A 35 4.10 -13.44 -7.58
C PRO A 35 3.75 -11.96 -7.44
N PHE A 36 3.35 -11.32 -8.53
CA PHE A 36 2.76 -9.99 -8.46
C PHE A 36 1.85 -9.70 -9.66
N VAL A 37 0.92 -8.76 -9.47
CA VAL A 37 0.13 -8.19 -10.54
C VAL A 37 0.60 -6.75 -10.77
N ASP A 38 0.93 -6.44 -12.02
CA ASP A 38 1.29 -5.09 -12.47
C ASP A 38 0.06 -4.37 -13.03
N LEU A 39 -0.21 -3.17 -12.55
CA LEU A 39 -1.29 -2.32 -13.07
C LEU A 39 -0.73 -1.47 -14.21
N GLU A 40 -1.16 -1.74 -15.44
CA GLU A 40 -0.57 -1.14 -16.65
C GLU A 40 -1.28 0.15 -17.06
N GLU A 41 -2.62 0.14 -17.02
CA GLU A 41 -3.44 1.20 -17.59
C GLU A 41 -4.80 1.28 -16.89
N VAL A 42 -5.35 2.48 -16.76
CA VAL A 42 -6.74 2.70 -16.33
C VAL A 42 -7.62 2.75 -17.58
N LEU A 43 -8.44 1.72 -17.78
CA LEU A 43 -9.41 1.67 -18.89
C LEU A 43 -10.65 2.52 -18.58
N HIS A 44 -11.00 2.60 -17.30
CA HIS A 44 -12.21 3.24 -16.81
C HIS A 44 -12.04 3.69 -15.36
N SER A 45 -12.60 4.85 -14.98
CA SER A 45 -12.59 5.36 -13.60
C SER A 45 -13.81 6.25 -13.31
N ASN A 46 -14.83 5.67 -12.68
CA ASN A 46 -15.99 6.37 -12.14
C ASN A 46 -16.35 5.80 -10.76
N LEU A 47 -15.35 5.77 -9.87
CA LEU A 47 -15.45 5.16 -8.55
C LEU A 47 -16.58 5.81 -7.74
N GLY A 48 -17.50 4.99 -7.21
CA GLY A 48 -18.71 5.43 -6.53
C GLY A 48 -19.55 6.46 -7.30
N LYS A 49 -19.51 6.43 -8.64
CA LYS A 49 -20.17 7.38 -9.56
C LYS A 49 -19.78 8.86 -9.36
N GLN A 50 -18.58 9.13 -8.84
CA GLN A 50 -18.11 10.49 -8.54
C GLN A 50 -17.04 11.00 -9.52
N GLY A 51 -16.88 10.31 -10.67
CA GLY A 51 -15.93 10.67 -11.72
C GLY A 51 -14.54 10.03 -11.54
N PRO A 52 -13.58 10.40 -12.40
CA PRO A 52 -13.65 11.48 -13.39
C PRO A 52 -14.47 11.15 -14.64
N ASN A 53 -14.64 9.88 -15.00
CA ASN A 53 -15.42 9.45 -16.17
C ASN A 53 -16.93 9.45 -15.84
N THR A 54 -17.55 10.63 -15.82
CA THR A 54 -18.98 10.74 -15.50
C THR A 54 -19.86 10.10 -16.56
N GLY A 55 -20.90 9.36 -16.16
CA GLY A 55 -21.87 8.74 -17.06
C GLY A 55 -21.66 7.24 -17.28
N ASP A 56 -20.45 6.75 -16.98
CA ASP A 56 -20.08 5.34 -17.09
C ASP A 56 -20.52 4.51 -15.86
N GLN A 57 -20.33 3.20 -15.93
CA GLN A 57 -20.58 2.27 -14.81
C GLN A 57 -19.70 2.61 -13.59
N GLU A 58 -20.13 2.18 -12.40
CA GLU A 58 -19.36 2.43 -11.18
C GLU A 58 -18.06 1.61 -11.18
N GLY A 59 -16.99 2.23 -10.67
CA GLY A 59 -15.73 1.56 -10.36
C GLY A 59 -14.54 2.05 -11.18
N ILE A 60 -13.37 1.48 -10.91
CA ILE A 60 -12.15 1.62 -11.71
C ILE A 60 -11.85 0.27 -12.34
N VAL A 61 -11.53 0.26 -13.63
CA VAL A 61 -11.06 -0.94 -14.33
C VAL A 61 -9.63 -0.71 -14.79
N TYR A 62 -8.73 -1.54 -14.31
CA TYR A 62 -7.33 -1.55 -14.71
C TYR A 62 -7.07 -2.69 -15.68
N LYS A 63 -6.31 -2.42 -16.74
CA LYS A 63 -5.59 -3.45 -17.47
C LYS A 63 -4.36 -3.83 -16.65
N ALA A 64 -4.15 -5.13 -16.46
CA ALA A 64 -3.07 -5.62 -15.61
C ALA A 64 -2.42 -6.89 -16.18
N THR A 65 -1.24 -7.21 -15.65
CA THR A 65 -0.53 -8.46 -15.96
C THR A 65 -0.14 -9.17 -14.68
N ASP A 66 -0.52 -10.43 -14.57
CA ASP A 66 -0.04 -11.37 -13.56
C ASP A 66 1.32 -11.95 -13.96
N TYR A 67 2.27 -11.85 -13.04
CA TYR A 67 3.62 -12.39 -13.16
C TYR A 67 3.83 -13.44 -12.09
N MET A 68 3.97 -14.68 -12.53
CA MET A 68 4.26 -15.83 -11.69
C MET A 68 5.65 -16.36 -12.04
N PRO A 69 6.59 -16.46 -11.07
CA PRO A 69 7.93 -16.97 -11.34
C PRO A 69 7.89 -18.34 -12.02
N GLY A 70 8.62 -18.47 -13.13
CA GLY A 70 8.69 -19.71 -13.91
C GLY A 70 7.45 -20.02 -14.76
N GLN A 71 6.47 -19.11 -14.85
CA GLN A 71 5.28 -19.27 -15.69
C GLN A 71 5.15 -18.13 -16.70
N PRO A 72 4.47 -18.34 -17.84
CA PRO A 72 4.11 -17.26 -18.75
C PRO A 72 3.22 -16.22 -18.04
N SER A 73 3.46 -14.95 -18.33
CA SER A 73 2.62 -13.87 -17.80
C SER A 73 1.20 -13.94 -18.36
N GLN A 74 0.23 -13.49 -17.58
CA GLN A 74 -1.19 -13.58 -17.94
C GLN A 74 -1.85 -12.20 -17.85
N LYS A 75 -2.58 -11.82 -18.90
CA LYS A 75 -3.36 -10.57 -18.88
C LYS A 75 -4.59 -10.72 -17.99
N LEU A 76 -4.88 -9.68 -17.22
CA LEU A 76 -5.98 -9.57 -16.27
C LEU A 76 -6.73 -8.25 -16.45
N LEU A 77 -7.96 -8.19 -15.95
CA LEU A 77 -8.61 -6.94 -15.56
C LEU A 77 -8.74 -6.90 -14.04
N ILE A 78 -8.36 -5.78 -13.42
CA ILE A 78 -8.61 -5.53 -12.01
C ILE A 78 -9.75 -4.54 -11.91
N VAL A 79 -10.82 -4.92 -11.23
CA VAL A 79 -12.00 -4.08 -11.03
C VAL A 79 -12.07 -3.67 -9.57
N VAL A 80 -12.16 -2.37 -9.32
CA VAL A 80 -12.31 -1.80 -7.97
C VAL A 80 -13.63 -1.07 -7.90
N ASN A 81 -14.52 -1.54 -7.02
CA ASN A 81 -15.80 -0.90 -6.75
C ASN A 81 -15.82 -0.31 -5.35
N ALA A 82 -16.55 0.77 -5.16
CA ALA A 82 -16.73 1.39 -3.85
C ALA A 82 -18.15 1.18 -3.32
N SER A 83 -18.25 1.01 -2.00
CA SER A 83 -19.53 1.05 -1.28
C SER A 83 -20.19 2.44 -1.40
N ALA A 84 -21.50 2.50 -1.15
CA ALA A 84 -22.27 3.75 -1.21
C ALA A 84 -21.82 4.82 -0.21
N ALA A 85 -21.05 4.46 0.81
CA ALA A 85 -20.48 5.38 1.80
C ALA A 85 -19.32 6.23 1.23
N TYR A 86 -18.75 5.83 0.09
CA TYR A 86 -17.60 6.49 -0.50
C TYR A 86 -17.89 7.94 -0.85
N LYS A 87 -16.97 8.82 -0.40
CA LYS A 87 -16.94 10.23 -0.76
C LYS A 87 -15.57 10.55 -1.30
N ALA A 88 -15.50 10.84 -2.59
CA ALA A 88 -14.25 11.13 -3.25
C ALA A 88 -13.61 12.38 -2.67
N GLY A 89 -12.29 12.29 -2.44
CA GLY A 89 -11.49 13.46 -2.10
C GLY A 89 -11.24 14.30 -3.35
N HIS A 90 -10.57 13.70 -4.33
CA HIS A 90 -10.24 14.30 -5.62
C HIS A 90 -10.37 13.26 -6.73
N PRO A 91 -11.61 13.03 -7.25
CA PRO A 91 -11.90 11.93 -8.16
C PRO A 91 -10.92 11.82 -9.34
N LYS A 92 -10.48 12.96 -9.90
CA LYS A 92 -9.52 13.02 -11.01
C LYS A 92 -8.18 12.29 -10.80
N TYR A 93 -7.82 11.94 -9.56
CA TYR A 93 -6.61 11.19 -9.25
C TYR A 93 -6.87 9.70 -8.99
N ASN A 94 -8.13 9.24 -8.97
CA ASN A 94 -8.45 7.83 -8.86
C ASN A 94 -8.00 7.07 -10.12
N GLY A 95 -7.16 6.06 -9.94
CA GLY A 95 -6.58 5.33 -11.07
C GLY A 95 -5.13 4.94 -10.80
N ILE A 96 -4.25 5.22 -11.77
CA ILE A 96 -2.80 5.04 -11.66
C ILE A 96 -2.13 6.41 -11.48
N HIS A 97 -1.23 6.52 -10.51
CA HIS A 97 -0.39 7.69 -10.31
C HIS A 97 1.06 7.27 -10.08
N GLY A 98 1.92 7.56 -11.06
CA GLY A 98 3.28 7.01 -11.08
C GLY A 98 3.23 5.48 -11.23
N LYS A 99 3.83 4.76 -10.27
CA LYS A 99 3.87 3.29 -10.23
C LYS A 99 2.80 2.66 -9.32
N TYR A 100 1.81 3.44 -8.89
CA TYR A 100 0.84 3.01 -7.87
C TYR A 100 -0.58 3.10 -8.39
N GLY A 101 -1.42 2.17 -7.95
CA GLY A 101 -2.84 2.40 -7.86
C GLY A 101 -3.13 3.46 -6.78
N LEU A 102 -4.13 4.30 -7.02
CA LEU A 102 -4.46 5.42 -6.16
C LEU A 102 -5.99 5.53 -5.98
N ILE A 103 -6.43 5.60 -4.72
CA ILE A 103 -7.81 5.91 -4.35
C ILE A 103 -7.80 7.15 -3.46
N THR A 104 -8.61 8.15 -3.80
CA THR A 104 -8.75 9.38 -3.03
C THR A 104 -9.98 9.38 -2.15
N LEU A 105 -9.85 9.81 -0.90
CA LEU A 105 -10.96 9.83 0.05
C LEU A 105 -11.09 11.19 0.71
N LYS A 106 -12.32 11.68 0.85
CA LYS A 106 -12.60 12.92 1.58
C LYS A 106 -12.34 12.71 3.07
N ALA A 107 -11.61 13.64 3.68
CA ALA A 107 -11.32 13.67 5.10
C ALA A 107 -12.54 13.37 5.99
N GLY A 108 -12.35 12.56 7.05
CA GLY A 108 -13.41 12.23 8.00
C GLY A 108 -14.45 11.24 7.48
N ASN A 109 -14.11 10.47 6.45
CA ASN A 109 -14.96 9.41 5.92
C ASN A 109 -14.18 8.10 5.83
N GLU A 110 -14.93 7.02 5.70
CA GLU A 110 -14.45 5.68 5.40
C GLU A 110 -15.39 5.05 4.37
N ALA A 111 -14.89 4.08 3.62
CA ALA A 111 -15.70 3.27 2.73
C ALA A 111 -15.05 1.90 2.51
N GLU A 112 -15.86 0.88 2.30
CA GLU A 112 -15.39 -0.40 1.79
C GLU A 112 -15.16 -0.31 0.27
N PHE A 113 -14.05 -0.91 -0.17
CA PHE A 113 -13.66 -1.08 -1.56
C PHE A 113 -13.48 -2.57 -1.84
N THR A 114 -14.02 -3.01 -2.97
CA THR A 114 -13.99 -4.40 -3.41
C THR A 114 -13.11 -4.52 -4.65
N PHE A 115 -12.03 -5.28 -4.54
CA PHE A 115 -11.09 -5.58 -5.63
C PHE A 115 -11.39 -6.97 -6.16
N ARG A 116 -11.63 -7.08 -7.47
CA ARG A 116 -11.89 -8.36 -8.15
C ARG A 116 -10.97 -8.50 -9.36
N ILE A 117 -10.59 -9.74 -9.65
CA ILE A 117 -9.75 -10.08 -10.81
C ILE A 117 -10.63 -10.78 -11.83
N LEU A 118 -10.62 -10.27 -13.06
CA LEU A 118 -11.38 -10.85 -14.18
C LEU A 118 -10.44 -11.31 -15.29
N ASP A 119 -10.86 -12.36 -15.99
CA ASP A 119 -10.27 -12.74 -17.26
C ASP A 119 -10.69 -11.72 -18.35
N PRO A 120 -9.74 -11.12 -19.08
CA PRO A 120 -10.03 -10.05 -20.04
C PRO A 120 -10.79 -10.52 -21.29
N LYS A 121 -10.79 -11.82 -21.60
CA LYS A 121 -11.48 -12.37 -22.78
C LYS A 121 -12.93 -12.70 -22.49
N THR A 122 -13.21 -13.21 -21.29
CA THR A 122 -14.53 -13.72 -20.91
C THR A 122 -15.29 -12.80 -19.99
N GLY A 123 -14.59 -11.91 -19.25
CA GLY A 123 -15.17 -11.09 -18.19
C GLY A 123 -15.53 -11.86 -16.91
N ALA A 124 -15.21 -13.16 -16.84
CA ALA A 124 -15.49 -13.98 -15.67
C ALA A 124 -14.47 -13.73 -14.55
N LEU A 125 -14.90 -13.96 -13.30
CA LEU A 125 -14.00 -13.94 -12.14
C LEU A 125 -12.87 -14.95 -12.33
N LYS A 126 -11.66 -14.52 -11.98
CA LYS A 126 -10.46 -15.34 -12.05
C LYS A 126 -9.80 -15.40 -10.67
N ARG A 127 -9.66 -16.61 -10.17
CA ARG A 127 -8.95 -16.89 -8.92
C ARG A 127 -7.45 -16.95 -9.14
N LEU A 128 -6.68 -16.42 -8.19
CA LEU A 128 -5.23 -16.58 -8.12
C LEU A 128 -4.88 -17.44 -6.91
N ALA A 129 -3.90 -18.33 -7.04
CA ALA A 129 -3.48 -19.19 -5.93
C ALA A 129 -2.97 -18.37 -4.73
N LYS A 130 -2.38 -17.21 -5.00
CA LYS A 130 -1.89 -16.24 -4.02
C LYS A 130 -1.95 -14.84 -4.60
N GLN A 131 -2.35 -13.86 -3.79
CA GLN A 131 -2.23 -12.44 -4.12
C GLN A 131 -1.79 -11.65 -2.89
N GLU A 132 -0.81 -10.78 -3.09
CA GLU A 132 -0.32 -9.86 -2.07
C GLU A 132 -0.62 -8.41 -2.47
N PHE A 133 -1.04 -7.59 -1.52
CA PHE A 133 -1.22 -6.16 -1.68
C PHE A 133 -0.26 -5.44 -0.76
N THR A 134 0.41 -4.40 -1.23
CA THR A 134 1.11 -3.46 -0.35
C THR A 134 0.43 -2.10 -0.43
N PHE A 135 -0.02 -1.61 0.72
CA PHE A 135 -0.48 -0.24 0.90
C PHE A 135 0.64 0.57 1.50
N PHE A 136 0.84 1.80 1.03
CA PHE A 136 1.94 2.67 1.43
C PHE A 136 1.43 3.97 2.00
N ASP A 137 2.38 4.69 2.59
CA ASP A 137 2.23 6.09 2.98
C ASP A 137 1.08 6.33 3.96
N LEU A 138 0.78 5.33 4.82
CA LEU A 138 -0.16 5.52 5.92
C LEU A 138 0.44 6.52 6.91
N ASP A 139 0.02 7.77 6.79
CA ASP A 139 0.56 8.88 7.60
C ASP A 139 -0.56 9.70 8.27
N GLN A 140 -0.15 10.70 9.05
CA GLN A 140 -1.07 11.70 9.58
C GLN A 140 -0.64 13.13 9.30
N LEU A 141 -1.58 14.07 9.38
CA LEU A 141 -1.21 15.49 9.43
C LEU A 141 -0.49 15.78 10.75
N GLY A 142 0.67 16.44 10.65
CA GLY A 142 1.43 16.89 11.83
C GLY A 142 0.71 17.90 12.71
N GLU A 143 1.02 17.85 14.00
CA GLU A 143 0.48 18.76 15.01
C GLU A 143 0.73 20.24 14.63
N GLY A 144 -0.23 21.12 14.93
CA GLY A 144 -0.16 22.54 14.59
C GLY A 144 -0.63 22.91 13.17
N LYS A 145 -0.78 21.93 12.27
CA LYS A 145 -1.58 22.10 11.04
C LYS A 145 -3.05 21.86 11.44
N SER A 146 -4.00 22.71 11.03
CA SER A 146 -5.38 22.54 11.53
C SER A 146 -6.00 21.23 11.02
N GLY A 147 -6.05 20.23 11.90
CA GLY A 147 -6.60 18.89 11.69
C GLY A 147 -5.70 17.78 12.24
N THR A 148 -6.31 16.65 12.60
CA THR A 148 -5.63 15.43 13.07
C THR A 148 -5.94 14.25 12.14
N ASN A 149 -5.94 14.50 10.82
CA ASN A 149 -6.35 13.51 9.84
C ASN A 149 -5.31 12.38 9.77
N ARG A 150 -5.71 11.19 10.23
CA ARG A 150 -4.94 9.95 10.27
C ARG A 150 -5.54 8.98 9.27
N GLU A 151 -4.72 8.41 8.41
CA GLU A 151 -5.12 7.36 7.48
C GLU A 151 -5.14 5.99 8.15
N TYR A 152 -6.09 5.16 7.75
CA TYR A 152 -6.12 3.75 8.15
C TYR A 152 -6.76 2.90 7.07
N LEU A 153 -6.50 1.60 7.16
CA LEU A 153 -7.26 0.58 6.45
C LEU A 153 -7.65 -0.55 7.39
N GLU A 154 -8.75 -1.22 7.06
CA GLU A 154 -9.26 -2.38 7.78
C GLU A 154 -9.49 -3.53 6.81
N VAL A 155 -9.05 -4.72 7.20
CA VAL A 155 -9.10 -5.91 6.33
C VAL A 155 -9.48 -7.14 7.15
N ALA A 156 -10.30 -8.01 6.57
CA ALA A 156 -10.62 -9.33 7.12
C ALA A 156 -9.95 -10.43 6.28
N ASN A 157 -9.89 -11.64 6.83
CA ASN A 157 -9.50 -12.85 6.11
C ASN A 157 -8.11 -12.80 5.44
N ALA A 158 -7.19 -11.98 5.97
CA ALA A 158 -5.80 -12.01 5.54
C ALA A 158 -5.15 -13.31 6.07
N ASP A 159 -4.47 -14.04 5.19
CA ASP A 159 -3.69 -15.22 5.60
C ASP A 159 -2.46 -14.81 6.39
N GLN A 160 -1.82 -13.72 5.97
CA GLN A 160 -0.63 -13.18 6.62
C GLN A 160 -0.49 -11.68 6.34
N THR A 161 0.08 -10.95 7.30
CA THR A 161 0.38 -9.52 7.13
C THR A 161 1.79 -9.22 7.64
N TRP A 162 2.45 -8.25 7.02
CA TRP A 162 3.80 -7.81 7.36
C TRP A 162 3.85 -6.30 7.55
N LEU A 163 4.58 -5.90 8.57
CA LEU A 163 5.03 -4.53 8.85
C LEU A 163 6.55 -4.58 9.03
N THR A 164 7.24 -3.45 9.09
CA THR A 164 8.62 -3.44 9.57
C THR A 164 8.67 -3.45 11.10
N LYS A 165 9.82 -3.86 11.67
CA LYS A 165 10.04 -3.85 13.12
C LYS A 165 9.80 -2.48 13.77
N ASN A 166 10.19 -1.40 13.09
CA ASN A 166 10.05 -0.02 13.56
C ASN A 166 8.88 0.70 12.89
N THR A 167 7.79 -0.03 12.62
CA THR A 167 6.63 0.50 11.90
C THR A 167 6.07 1.77 12.56
N GLU A 168 5.60 2.68 11.72
CA GLU A 168 4.84 3.88 12.09
C GLU A 168 3.32 3.61 11.99
N ILE A 169 2.91 2.35 12.03
CA ILE A 169 1.51 1.90 11.93
C ILE A 169 1.09 1.21 13.24
N GLU A 170 0.02 1.71 13.84
CA GLU A 170 -0.71 1.07 14.94
C GLU A 170 -1.58 -0.07 14.40
N VAL A 171 -1.54 -1.23 15.05
CA VAL A 171 -2.35 -2.40 14.71
C VAL A 171 -3.39 -2.65 15.79
N THR A 172 -4.66 -2.84 15.41
CA THR A 172 -5.74 -3.17 16.33
C THR A 172 -6.61 -4.28 15.75
N ALA A 173 -6.82 -5.36 16.51
CA ALA A 173 -7.84 -6.35 16.18
C ALA A 173 -9.23 -5.81 16.53
N LEU A 174 -10.16 -5.88 15.58
CA LEU A 174 -11.52 -5.40 15.71
C LEU A 174 -12.47 -6.56 16.07
N ALA A 175 -13.57 -6.22 16.74
CA ALA A 175 -14.54 -7.21 17.23
C ALA A 175 -15.25 -7.99 16.10
N ASP A 176 -15.28 -7.45 14.88
CA ASP A 176 -15.84 -8.09 13.69
C ASP A 176 -14.84 -8.99 12.95
N GLY A 177 -13.67 -9.24 13.54
CA GLY A 177 -12.62 -10.10 12.97
C GLY A 177 -11.71 -9.38 11.97
N LYS A 178 -11.88 -8.07 11.76
CA LYS A 178 -10.95 -7.27 10.96
C LYS A 178 -9.69 -6.90 11.74
N ILE A 179 -8.62 -6.61 11.00
CA ILE A 179 -7.41 -5.98 11.50
C ILE A 179 -7.39 -4.55 10.98
N LYS A 180 -7.24 -3.58 11.88
CA LYS A 180 -7.06 -2.17 11.56
C LYS A 180 -5.59 -1.79 11.60
N PHE A 181 -5.12 -1.16 10.53
CA PHE A 181 -3.79 -0.57 10.39
C PHE A 181 -3.95 0.93 10.30
N MET A 182 -3.50 1.68 11.32
CA MET A 182 -3.72 3.12 11.44
C MET A 182 -2.39 3.87 11.60
N SER A 183 -2.22 4.98 10.89
CA SER A 183 -0.98 5.77 10.96
C SER A 183 -0.73 6.33 12.35
N SER A 184 0.54 6.35 12.81
CA SER A 184 0.93 6.89 14.12
C SER A 184 1.86 8.11 14.05
N GLN A 185 2.42 8.40 12.88
CA GLN A 185 3.41 9.46 12.68
C GLN A 185 3.06 10.40 11.52
N PRO A 186 3.41 11.68 11.65
CA PRO A 186 3.04 12.66 10.64
C PRO A 186 3.89 12.59 9.38
N GLY A 187 3.28 12.86 8.24
CA GLY A 187 3.96 13.01 6.96
C GLY A 187 3.93 14.42 6.39
N ASN A 188 4.67 14.64 5.30
CA ASN A 188 4.82 15.97 4.70
C ASN A 188 4.84 15.99 3.16
N GLY A 189 4.54 14.88 2.49
CA GLY A 189 4.49 14.77 1.03
C GLY A 189 5.85 14.48 0.37
N LYS A 190 6.97 14.88 0.98
CA LYS A 190 8.32 14.61 0.44
C LYS A 190 8.79 13.18 0.72
N ASP A 191 8.18 12.58 1.73
CA ASP A 191 8.32 11.22 2.20
C ASP A 191 7.58 10.19 1.35
N ASN A 192 6.64 10.63 0.50
CA ASN A 192 5.85 9.74 -0.34
C ASN A 192 6.75 8.89 -1.27
N PRO A 193 6.52 7.56 -1.33
CA PRO A 193 7.36 6.69 -2.12
C PRO A 193 7.13 6.91 -3.61
N LYS A 194 8.22 6.99 -4.38
CA LYS A 194 8.18 7.16 -5.84
C LYS A 194 8.29 5.84 -6.58
N ASP A 195 8.88 4.85 -5.95
CA ASP A 195 9.13 3.53 -6.52
C ASP A 195 8.80 2.43 -5.50
N PRO A 196 7.84 1.54 -5.77
CA PRO A 196 7.47 0.48 -4.85
C PRO A 196 8.58 -0.58 -4.69
N LEU A 197 9.66 -0.51 -5.48
CA LEU A 197 10.80 -1.44 -5.49
C LEU A 197 12.07 -0.87 -4.86
N ALA A 198 12.05 0.43 -4.52
CA ALA A 198 13.18 1.15 -3.95
C ALA A 198 12.66 2.14 -2.90
N LEU A 199 12.62 1.70 -1.64
CA LEU A 199 11.97 2.40 -0.55
C LEU A 199 12.98 2.82 0.52
N THR A 200 12.80 4.00 1.11
CA THR A 200 13.52 4.35 2.35
C THR A 200 12.99 3.54 3.53
N VAL A 201 13.72 3.48 4.64
CA VAL A 201 13.23 2.86 5.89
C VAL A 201 11.90 3.46 6.31
N GLN A 202 11.80 4.78 6.30
CA GLN A 202 10.56 5.47 6.70
C GLN A 202 9.38 5.07 5.80
N GLN A 203 9.60 4.97 4.49
CA GLN A 203 8.57 4.54 3.54
C GLN A 203 8.12 3.10 3.81
N LYS A 204 9.04 2.21 4.19
CA LYS A 204 8.70 0.85 4.62
C LYS A 204 7.95 0.83 5.97
N ASN A 205 8.34 1.69 6.90
CA ASN A 205 7.66 1.80 8.21
C ASN A 205 6.20 2.25 8.09
N ARG A 206 5.84 2.92 7.00
CA ARG A 206 4.47 3.38 6.68
C ARG A 206 3.75 2.51 5.66
N ALA A 207 4.26 1.32 5.40
CA ALA A 207 3.63 0.38 4.49
C ALA A 207 3.20 -0.89 5.23
N VAL A 208 2.18 -1.54 4.68
CA VAL A 208 1.72 -2.86 5.12
C VAL A 208 1.55 -3.76 3.90
N THR A 209 2.13 -4.95 3.95
CA THR A 209 1.89 -6.01 2.95
C THR A 209 0.89 -7.01 3.53
N ILE A 210 -0.11 -7.39 2.74
CA ILE A 210 -1.21 -8.28 3.11
C ILE A 210 -1.28 -9.40 2.09
N GLU A 211 -1.20 -10.65 2.52
CA GLU A 211 -1.31 -11.85 1.69
C GLU A 211 -2.70 -12.49 1.82
N PHE A 212 -3.19 -12.97 0.68
CA PHE A 212 -4.35 -13.85 0.55
C PHE A 212 -3.99 -15.06 -0.29
N ARG A 213 -4.39 -16.26 0.15
CA ARG A 213 -4.31 -17.53 -0.58
C ARG A 213 -5.69 -17.87 -1.13
N ASP A 214 -5.72 -18.57 -2.27
CA ASP A 214 -6.96 -18.83 -3.03
C ASP A 214 -7.78 -17.54 -3.25
N PHE A 215 -7.08 -16.52 -3.72
CA PHE A 215 -7.60 -15.17 -3.85
C PHE A 215 -8.66 -15.08 -4.96
N GLU A 216 -9.86 -14.64 -4.59
CA GLU A 216 -10.94 -14.27 -5.53
C GLU A 216 -11.26 -12.77 -5.46
N GLU A 217 -11.30 -12.23 -4.24
CA GLU A 217 -11.75 -10.87 -3.95
C GLU A 217 -11.06 -10.35 -2.68
N LEU A 218 -10.71 -9.04 -2.69
CA LEU A 218 -10.32 -8.30 -1.50
C LEU A 218 -11.42 -7.30 -1.17
N LYS A 219 -11.94 -7.35 0.06
CA LYS A 219 -12.73 -6.26 0.66
C LYS A 219 -11.86 -5.54 1.69
N VAL A 220 -11.59 -4.28 1.42
CA VAL A 220 -10.79 -3.42 2.31
C VAL A 220 -11.57 -2.16 2.62
N THR A 221 -11.65 -1.81 3.90
CA THR A 221 -12.13 -0.48 4.30
C THR A 221 -10.96 0.47 4.27
N LEU A 222 -11.04 1.56 3.51
CA LEU A 222 -10.08 2.66 3.60
C LEU A 222 -10.76 3.83 4.31
N GLY A 223 -10.08 4.44 5.26
CA GLY A 223 -10.68 5.49 6.07
C GLY A 223 -9.68 6.51 6.57
N CYS A 224 -10.19 7.69 6.90
CA CYS A 224 -9.38 8.72 7.53
C CYS A 224 -10.18 9.52 8.56
N THR A 225 -9.54 9.89 9.66
CA THR A 225 -10.19 10.69 10.71
C THR A 225 -10.50 12.11 10.21
N PRO A 226 -11.36 12.89 10.90
CA PRO A 226 -11.69 14.25 10.48
C PRO A 226 -10.48 15.16 10.28
N GLY A 227 -10.56 16.01 9.26
CA GLY A 227 -9.53 17.02 8.95
C GLY A 227 -9.85 17.77 7.67
N ARG A 228 -8.91 18.59 7.19
CA ARG A 228 -9.14 19.50 6.05
C ARG A 228 -8.67 18.95 4.70
N HIS A 229 -7.79 17.95 4.69
CA HIS A 229 -7.14 17.46 3.48
C HIS A 229 -7.66 16.07 3.12
N ALA A 230 -8.04 15.90 1.85
CA ALA A 230 -8.29 14.58 1.27
C ALA A 230 -7.05 13.70 1.42
N ARG A 231 -7.28 12.39 1.51
CA ARG A 231 -6.24 11.38 1.63
C ARG A 231 -6.14 10.51 0.39
N TYR A 232 -4.95 9.95 0.19
CA TYR A 232 -4.52 9.30 -1.04
C TYR A 232 -3.94 7.94 -0.69
N PHE A 233 -4.75 6.90 -0.84
CA PHE A 233 -4.32 5.55 -0.53
C PHE A 233 -3.56 4.98 -1.73
N MET A 234 -2.25 4.88 -1.57
CA MET A 234 -1.33 4.32 -2.57
C MET A 234 -1.20 2.82 -2.37
N PHE A 235 -1.35 2.04 -3.44
CA PHE A 235 -1.23 0.60 -3.37
C PHE A 235 -0.57 -0.01 -4.61
N VAL A 236 -0.02 -1.20 -4.44
CA VAL A 236 0.40 -2.11 -5.51
C VAL A 236 -0.06 -3.53 -5.19
N MET A 237 -0.21 -4.36 -6.22
CA MET A 237 -0.53 -5.78 -6.09
C MET A 237 0.74 -6.65 -6.07
N ARG A 238 1.66 -6.30 -5.16
CA ARG A 238 3.01 -6.89 -5.00
C ARG A 238 3.41 -6.90 -3.52
N PRO A 239 4.24 -7.85 -3.06
CA PRO A 239 4.73 -7.88 -1.68
C PRO A 239 5.96 -6.98 -1.44
N SER A 240 5.82 -5.67 -1.66
CA SER A 240 6.95 -4.74 -1.61
C SER A 240 7.73 -4.74 -0.30
N LEU A 241 7.13 -4.99 0.87
CA LEU A 241 7.91 -5.09 2.10
C LEU A 241 8.88 -6.28 2.10
N LEU A 242 8.52 -7.38 1.44
CA LEU A 242 9.31 -8.61 1.44
C LEU A 242 10.49 -8.54 0.47
N CYS A 243 10.43 -7.67 -0.54
CA CYS A 243 11.37 -7.71 -1.67
C CYS A 243 11.91 -6.36 -2.14
N ALA A 244 11.29 -5.22 -1.83
CA ALA A 244 11.80 -3.93 -2.26
C ALA A 244 13.18 -3.65 -1.65
N LYS A 245 14.09 -3.12 -2.47
CA LYS A 245 15.39 -2.66 -2.00
C LYS A 245 15.21 -1.50 -1.03
N THR A 246 16.01 -1.48 0.02
CA THR A 246 16.08 -0.32 0.90
C THR A 246 17.09 0.67 0.35
N VAL A 247 16.69 1.93 0.19
CA VAL A 247 17.54 3.01 -0.29
C VAL A 247 17.82 4.03 0.82
N GLY A 248 19.03 4.58 0.83
CA GLY A 248 19.53 5.47 1.89
C GLY A 248 20.56 4.79 2.81
N GLN A 249 21.00 5.49 3.85
CA GLN A 249 21.89 4.90 4.85
C GLN A 249 21.07 4.07 5.83
N VAL A 250 21.42 2.79 5.97
CA VAL A 250 20.69 1.83 6.81
C VAL A 250 21.62 0.92 7.58
N SER A 251 21.25 0.64 8.83
CA SER A 251 21.66 -0.59 9.50
C SER A 251 20.72 -1.73 9.07
N ALA A 252 21.25 -2.96 8.91
CA ALA A 252 20.51 -4.09 8.33
C ALA A 252 19.31 -4.60 9.17
N ASP A 253 19.06 -4.03 10.35
CA ASP A 253 17.98 -4.44 11.25
C ASP A 253 16.76 -3.51 11.21
N GLU A 254 16.88 -2.33 10.61
CA GLU A 254 15.82 -1.30 10.65
C GLU A 254 14.69 -1.53 9.65
N ASP A 255 14.93 -2.29 8.58
CA ASP A 255 14.00 -2.50 7.47
C ASP A 255 13.40 -3.92 7.40
N LYS A 256 13.76 -4.79 8.36
CA LYS A 256 13.31 -6.19 8.37
C LYS A 256 11.79 -6.28 8.56
N PRO A 257 11.07 -6.93 7.64
CA PRO A 257 9.67 -7.24 7.82
C PRO A 257 9.46 -8.22 8.97
N VAL A 258 8.43 -7.97 9.77
CA VAL A 258 7.95 -8.83 10.84
C VAL A 258 6.52 -9.22 10.52
N VAL A 259 6.18 -10.48 10.77
CA VAL A 259 4.81 -10.97 10.65
C VAL A 259 3.99 -10.36 11.76
N VAL A 260 2.83 -9.81 11.42
CA VAL A 260 1.89 -9.29 12.41
C VAL A 260 1.00 -10.43 12.88
N ASP A 261 1.12 -10.77 14.16
CA ASP A 261 0.15 -11.65 14.82
C ASP A 261 -1.01 -10.79 15.33
N ALA A 262 -2.14 -10.83 14.62
CA ALA A 262 -3.35 -10.09 14.99
C ALA A 262 -3.88 -10.48 16.38
N THR A 263 -3.52 -11.67 16.90
CA THR A 263 -3.88 -12.10 18.25
C THR A 263 -3.01 -11.46 19.34
N GLN A 264 -1.88 -10.85 18.97
CA GLN A 264 -0.96 -10.13 19.85
C GLN A 264 -1.03 -8.61 19.66
N ALA A 265 -2.02 -8.09 18.93
CA ALA A 265 -2.22 -6.65 18.83
C ALA A 265 -2.25 -6.04 20.24
N PRO A 266 -1.44 -5.01 20.53
CA PRO A 266 -1.41 -4.43 21.86
C PRO A 266 -2.83 -4.04 22.23
N THR A 267 -3.29 -4.53 23.38
CA THR A 267 -4.55 -4.08 23.97
C THR A 267 -4.49 -2.55 23.97
N PRO A 268 -5.47 -1.83 23.39
CA PRO A 268 -5.44 -0.38 23.44
C PRO A 268 -5.27 0.02 24.90
N ALA A 269 -4.25 0.84 25.18
CA ALA A 269 -4.10 1.42 26.51
C ALA A 269 -5.48 1.92 26.93
N PRO A 270 -5.98 1.55 28.13
CA PRO A 270 -7.32 1.90 28.54
C PRO A 270 -7.52 3.38 28.27
N ALA A 271 -8.58 3.71 27.52
CA ALA A 271 -8.89 5.08 27.15
C ALA A 271 -8.72 5.93 28.41
N ALA A 272 -7.81 6.91 28.37
CA ALA A 272 -7.50 7.73 29.53
C ALA A 272 -8.83 8.20 30.09
N GLN A 273 -9.19 7.65 31.26
CA GLN A 273 -10.45 7.92 31.89
C GLN A 273 -10.44 9.42 32.16
N GLN A 274 -11.22 10.17 31.39
CA GLN A 274 -11.42 11.58 31.69
C GLN A 274 -12.16 11.59 33.02
N ASP A 275 -11.44 11.96 34.09
CA ASP A 275 -12.01 12.26 35.41
C ASP A 275 -12.97 13.45 35.27
N CYS A 276 -14.20 13.14 34.84
CA CYS A 276 -15.30 14.09 34.71
C CYS A 276 -16.00 14.19 36.07
N TRP A 277 -15.92 15.35 36.73
CA TRP A 277 -16.57 15.50 38.03
C TRP A 277 -18.09 15.75 37.92
N TRP A 278 -18.66 16.12 36.76
CA TRP A 278 -20.13 16.27 36.62
C TRP A 278 -20.61 16.22 35.16
N LEU A 279 -21.73 15.53 34.91
CA LEU A 279 -22.44 15.48 33.63
C LEU A 279 -23.60 16.48 33.65
N VAL A 280 -23.61 17.46 32.74
CA VAL A 280 -24.78 18.32 32.52
C VAL A 280 -25.74 17.56 31.59
N PRO A 281 -26.96 17.19 32.01
CA PRO A 281 -27.81 16.22 31.30
C PRO A 281 -28.37 16.69 29.94
N ILE A 282 -28.02 17.89 29.48
CA ILE A 282 -28.59 18.47 28.24
C ILE A 282 -27.52 18.77 27.18
N ILE A 283 -26.24 18.89 27.56
CA ILE A 283 -25.15 19.18 26.60
C ILE A 283 -23.95 18.37 27.05
N LYS A 284 -23.52 17.39 26.24
CA LYS A 284 -22.35 16.53 26.51
C LYS A 284 -21.05 17.34 26.44
N TYR A 285 -20.82 18.23 27.40
CA TYR A 285 -19.64 19.09 27.48
C TYR A 285 -18.79 18.69 28.70
N CYS A 286 -17.50 18.48 28.46
CA CYS A 286 -16.51 18.06 29.47
C CYS A 286 -15.68 19.28 29.91
N LEU A 287 -15.74 19.64 31.20
CA LEU A 287 -14.87 20.65 31.80
C LEU A 287 -13.65 19.96 32.41
N LYS A 288 -12.45 20.22 31.85
CA LYS A 288 -11.19 19.73 32.41
C LYS A 288 -10.86 20.42 33.73
N LYS A 289 -10.30 19.66 34.67
CA LYS A 289 -9.74 20.16 35.94
C LYS A 289 -8.61 21.16 35.63
N PHE A 290 -8.72 22.39 36.13
CA PHE A 290 -7.59 23.31 36.25
C PHE A 290 -7.13 23.28 37.71
N TRP A 291 -6.05 22.54 37.94
CA TRP A 291 -5.12 22.77 39.05
C TRP A 291 -3.72 22.62 38.48
#